data_AF-A0A6G1FTQ8-F1
#
_entry.id   AF-A0A6G1FTQ8-F1
#
_cell.length_a   1.000
_cell.length_b   1.000
_cell.length_c   1.000
_cell.angle_alpha   90.00
_cell.angle_beta   90.00
_cell.angle_gamma   90.00
#
_symmetry.space_group_name_H-M   'P 1'
#
loop_
_entity.id
_entity.type
_entity.pdbx_description
1 polymer ?
#
loop_
_entity_poly.entity_id
_entity_poly.type
_entity_poly.pdbx_seq_one_letter_code
_entity_poly.pdbx_strand_id
1 'polypeptide(L)'
;MVLRAQAQVAFANGSRQDTGFGVYTHHIIMMDIGRPMVTLPVEARCKNGTKGGGFDSLGALGGAAMGGMGGSGAGAPSGGHSHGRKNKRQHDHSGSEGTPMAPEGISVPPGFQMPAISVLVGTGEDASPQVFASKDPKVKSGFYIGSNDTFTAMVEAVNYNPYEKDIYLSMDYEYIPGPREPGWLNSGIGSISIDGCEGGLGFHPPADGPITFTSNEWIAGANGYLINFTPHLHDGAINIEVFRNGTLVCHSDAIYGGDEGDSALSVGTDTWETISGYTECLEAVKVSTGDILTMTSLYDLTKHKL
;
A
#
# COMPACT_ATOMS: atom_id res chain seq x y z
N MET A 1 12.43 2.24 19.86
CA MET A 1 11.18 1.59 19.37
C MET A 1 10.29 2.66 18.78
N VAL A 2 9.89 2.50 17.53
CA VAL A 2 9.03 3.46 16.81
C VAL A 2 7.56 3.18 17.13
N LEU A 3 6.82 4.24 17.45
CA LEU A 3 5.39 4.23 17.76
C LEU A 3 4.55 4.65 16.56
N ARG A 4 5.09 5.55 15.73
CA ARG A 4 4.47 6.09 14.53
C ARG A 4 5.57 6.51 13.57
N ALA A 5 5.39 6.27 12.27
CA ALA A 5 6.30 6.75 11.22
C ALA A 5 5.52 7.22 10.01
N GLN A 6 6.02 8.25 9.33
CA GLN A 6 5.47 8.79 8.10
C GLN A 6 6.64 9.16 7.20
N ALA A 7 6.50 8.99 5.90
CA ALA A 7 7.42 9.53 4.93
C ALA A 7 6.66 10.20 3.80
N GLN A 8 7.25 11.22 3.22
CA GLN A 8 6.68 11.97 2.11
C GLN A 8 7.78 12.53 1.21
N VAL A 9 7.41 12.86 -0.02
CA VAL A 9 8.23 13.74 -0.86
C VAL A 9 7.96 15.18 -0.42
N ALA A 10 9.01 15.96 -0.23
CA ALA A 10 8.96 17.33 0.29
C ALA A 10 9.85 18.27 -0.51
N PHE A 11 9.59 19.57 -0.38
CA PHE A 11 10.51 20.65 -0.76
C PHE A 11 11.64 20.80 0.27
N ALA A 12 12.65 21.60 -0.07
CA ALA A 12 13.80 21.86 0.81
C ALA A 12 13.41 22.47 2.18
N ASN A 13 12.28 23.16 2.27
CA ASN A 13 11.73 23.74 3.49
C ASN A 13 10.91 22.73 4.34
N GLY A 14 10.78 21.47 3.88
CA GLY A 14 9.99 20.43 4.52
C GLY A 14 8.51 20.43 4.17
N SER A 15 7.99 21.41 3.42
CA SER A 15 6.59 21.37 2.98
C SER A 15 6.39 20.25 1.97
N ARG A 16 5.22 19.61 2.02
CA ARG A 16 4.88 18.47 1.18
C ARG A 16 4.93 18.82 -0.31
N GLN A 17 5.38 17.87 -1.12
CA GLN A 17 5.20 17.88 -2.58
C GLN A 17 4.21 16.81 -2.97
N ASP A 18 3.22 17.23 -3.75
CA ASP A 18 2.08 16.45 -4.17
C ASP A 18 1.58 16.96 -5.53
N THR A 19 0.42 16.47 -5.92
CA THR A 19 -0.15 16.73 -7.24
C THR A 19 -0.47 18.21 -7.48
N GLY A 20 -0.75 19.01 -6.45
CA GLY A 20 -0.92 20.46 -6.55
C GLY A 20 0.34 21.17 -7.07
N PHE A 21 1.51 20.66 -6.72
CA PHE A 21 2.80 21.11 -7.26
C PHE A 21 3.26 20.34 -8.50
N GLY A 22 2.43 19.43 -9.03
CA GLY A 22 2.72 18.59 -10.18
C GLY A 22 3.80 17.55 -9.93
N VAL A 23 3.91 17.04 -8.70
CA VAL A 23 4.71 15.86 -8.33
C VAL A 23 3.79 14.82 -7.71
N TYR A 24 3.67 13.66 -8.33
CA TYR A 24 2.85 12.58 -7.77
C TYR A 24 3.72 11.52 -7.14
N THR A 25 3.43 11.16 -5.90
CA THR A 25 4.11 10.08 -5.19
C THR A 25 3.28 8.82 -5.31
N HIS A 26 3.76 7.85 -6.10
CA HIS A 26 3.06 6.58 -6.25
C HIS A 26 3.30 5.67 -5.04
N HIS A 27 4.56 5.47 -4.66
CA HIS A 27 4.95 4.72 -3.48
C HIS A 27 6.19 5.29 -2.80
N ILE A 28 6.17 5.34 -1.48
CA ILE A 28 7.35 5.42 -0.62
C ILE A 28 7.35 4.19 0.26
N ILE A 29 8.35 3.34 0.08
CA ILE A 29 8.52 2.13 0.89
C ILE A 29 9.87 2.19 1.59
N MET A 30 9.85 2.23 2.92
CA MET A 30 11.04 2.13 3.76
C MET A 30 11.03 0.82 4.51
N MET A 31 12.14 0.09 4.39
CA MET A 31 12.27 -1.29 4.82
C MET A 31 13.50 -1.47 5.67
N ASP A 32 13.34 -2.09 6.83
CA ASP A 32 14.42 -2.65 7.62
C ASP A 32 14.80 -4.03 7.05
N ILE A 33 15.99 -4.13 6.47
CA ILE A 33 16.54 -5.36 5.91
C ILE A 33 17.48 -6.09 6.90
N GLY A 34 17.62 -5.57 8.13
CA GLY A 34 18.39 -6.17 9.20
C GLY A 34 17.61 -7.19 10.03
N ARG A 35 16.29 -7.33 9.82
CA ARG A 35 15.42 -8.14 10.70
C ARG A 35 14.25 -8.80 9.99
N PRO A 36 13.73 -9.91 10.55
CA PRO A 36 12.55 -10.54 10.00
C PRO A 36 11.28 -9.72 10.17
N MET A 37 10.44 -9.84 9.15
CA MET A 37 9.07 -9.33 9.16
C MET A 37 8.30 -9.91 10.35
N VAL A 38 7.45 -9.08 10.95
CA VAL A 38 6.37 -9.60 11.80
C VAL A 38 5.34 -10.26 10.87
N THR A 39 5.19 -11.58 10.97
CA THR A 39 4.21 -12.31 10.18
C THR A 39 2.81 -11.81 10.51
N LEU A 40 2.04 -11.51 9.46
CA LEU A 40 0.63 -11.15 9.60
C LEU A 40 -0.11 -12.34 10.23
N PRO A 41 -0.95 -12.15 11.27
CA PRO A 41 -1.59 -13.27 11.94
C PRO A 41 -2.74 -13.88 11.13
N VAL A 42 -3.02 -13.38 9.93
CA VAL A 42 -4.12 -13.81 9.07
C VAL A 42 -3.64 -14.26 7.69
N GLU A 43 -4.29 -15.26 7.13
CA GLU A 43 -4.03 -15.80 5.79
C GLU A 43 -5.33 -15.85 5.00
N ALA A 44 -5.30 -15.43 3.73
CA ALA A 44 -6.45 -15.55 2.84
C ALA A 44 -6.81 -17.03 2.59
N ARG A 45 -8.11 -17.33 2.55
CA ARG A 45 -8.66 -18.62 2.16
C ARG A 45 -9.49 -18.49 0.90
N CYS A 46 -9.04 -19.16 -0.15
CA CYS A 46 -9.70 -19.15 -1.43
C CYS A 46 -10.84 -20.15 -1.48
N LYS A 47 -11.82 -19.92 -2.38
CA LYS A 47 -13.01 -20.78 -2.53
C LYS A 47 -12.67 -22.26 -2.80
N ASN A 48 -11.54 -22.53 -3.43
CA ASN A 48 -11.00 -23.87 -3.69
C ASN A 48 -10.22 -24.46 -2.49
N GLY A 49 -10.19 -23.79 -1.34
CA GLY A 49 -9.45 -24.17 -0.15
C GLY A 49 -7.95 -23.86 -0.18
N THR A 50 -7.41 -23.34 -1.28
CA THR A 50 -5.99 -22.96 -1.34
C THR A 50 -5.75 -21.77 -0.44
N LYS A 51 -4.54 -21.72 0.13
CA LYS A 51 -4.08 -20.49 0.78
C LYS A 51 -3.95 -19.43 -0.30
N GLY A 52 -4.60 -18.31 -0.09
CA GLY A 52 -4.42 -17.15 -0.93
C GLY A 52 -3.01 -16.61 -0.77
N GLY A 53 -2.55 -15.88 -1.79
CA GLY A 53 -1.33 -15.09 -1.65
C GLY A 53 -1.61 -13.98 -0.65
N GLY A 54 -1.29 -14.22 0.62
CA GLY A 54 -1.06 -13.10 1.51
C GLY A 54 0.02 -12.22 0.86
N PHE A 55 -0.12 -10.90 0.97
CA PHE A 55 1.00 -9.98 0.76
C PHE A 55 2.01 -10.22 1.90
N ASP A 56 2.63 -11.40 1.97
CA ASP A 56 3.94 -11.50 2.60
C ASP A 56 4.81 -10.57 1.76
N SER A 57 5.27 -9.48 2.39
CA SER A 57 5.86 -8.30 1.73
C SER A 57 6.87 -8.63 0.63
N LEU A 58 7.51 -9.79 0.69
CA LEU A 58 8.38 -10.33 -0.34
C LEU A 58 7.73 -10.56 -1.71
N GLY A 59 6.51 -11.11 -1.76
CA GLY A 59 5.75 -11.29 -3.01
C GLY A 59 5.19 -9.97 -3.53
N ALA A 60 4.85 -9.06 -2.62
CA ALA A 60 4.40 -7.71 -2.92
C ALA A 60 5.52 -6.87 -3.54
N LEU A 61 6.70 -6.88 -2.91
CA LEU A 61 7.87 -6.15 -3.39
C LEU A 61 8.42 -6.80 -4.65
N GLY A 62 8.57 -8.12 -4.69
CA GLY A 62 9.15 -8.83 -5.83
C GLY A 62 8.22 -8.95 -7.05
N GLY A 63 6.90 -9.01 -6.86
CA GLY A 63 5.93 -9.35 -7.91
C GLY A 63 4.99 -8.22 -8.33
N ALA A 64 4.53 -7.37 -7.39
CA ALA A 64 3.60 -6.28 -7.70
C ALA A 64 4.32 -4.91 -7.77
N ALA A 65 5.20 -4.61 -6.82
CA ALA A 65 6.00 -3.38 -6.82
C ALA A 65 7.14 -3.45 -7.84
N MET A 66 7.91 -4.55 -7.90
CA MET A 66 9.00 -4.68 -8.88
C MET A 66 8.53 -5.23 -10.25
N GLY A 67 7.45 -6.01 -10.30
CA GLY A 67 6.89 -6.55 -11.54
C GLY A 67 6.16 -5.50 -12.40
N GLY A 68 5.63 -4.44 -11.78
CA GLY A 68 5.11 -3.27 -12.49
C GLY A 68 6.19 -2.35 -13.06
N MET A 69 7.45 -2.50 -12.62
CA MET A 69 8.58 -1.66 -13.02
C MET A 69 9.46 -2.27 -14.12
N GLY A 70 9.43 -3.59 -14.29
CA GLY A 70 10.06 -4.27 -15.42
C GLY A 70 9.13 -4.25 -16.62
N GLY A 71 9.43 -3.42 -17.63
CA GLY A 71 8.60 -3.24 -18.83
C GLY A 71 7.92 -4.51 -19.33
N SER A 72 6.59 -4.42 -19.47
CA SER A 72 5.68 -5.34 -20.16
C SER A 72 6.35 -6.52 -20.90
N GLY A 73 6.56 -7.63 -20.20
CA GLY A 73 6.84 -8.92 -20.81
C GLY A 73 5.55 -9.48 -21.41
N ALA A 74 5.49 -9.58 -22.75
CA ALA A 74 4.33 -10.15 -23.43
C ALA A 74 4.22 -11.65 -23.15
N GLY A 75 3.19 -12.08 -22.41
CA GLY A 75 2.88 -13.51 -22.28
C GLY A 75 1.81 -13.91 -21.25
N ALA A 76 1.54 -13.09 -20.24
CA ALA A 76 0.45 -13.32 -19.29
C ALA A 76 -0.22 -11.98 -18.95
N PRO A 77 -1.56 -11.92 -18.79
CA PRO A 77 -2.23 -10.69 -18.37
C PRO A 77 -1.99 -10.44 -16.88
N SER A 78 -0.79 -9.97 -16.51
CA SER A 78 -0.58 -9.30 -15.23
C SER A 78 -1.17 -7.90 -15.37
N GLY A 79 -2.27 -7.64 -14.67
CA GLY A 79 -2.89 -6.31 -14.63
C GLY A 79 -1.94 -5.30 -14.00
N GLY A 80 -1.16 -4.61 -14.81
CA GLY A 80 -0.45 -3.42 -14.39
C GLY A 80 -1.44 -2.29 -14.07
N HIS A 81 -1.22 -1.59 -12.97
CA HIS A 81 -1.97 -0.38 -12.63
C HIS A 81 -1.50 0.76 -13.50
N SER A 82 -2.20 0.99 -14.61
CA SER A 82 -2.03 2.17 -15.44
C SER A 82 -3.07 3.20 -15.02
N HIS A 83 -2.61 4.35 -14.52
CA HIS A 83 -3.43 5.56 -14.55
C HIS A 83 -3.62 5.98 -16.01
N GLY A 84 -4.84 6.33 -16.36
CA GLY A 84 -5.32 6.35 -17.73
C GLY A 84 -4.57 7.29 -18.68
N ARG A 85 -4.02 6.71 -19.74
CA ARG A 85 -4.18 7.26 -21.10
C ARG A 85 -4.49 6.11 -22.05
N LYS A 86 -5.76 5.98 -22.44
CA LYS A 86 -6.13 5.23 -23.65
C LYS A 86 -5.51 5.95 -24.85
N ASN A 87 -4.25 5.64 -25.17
CA ASN A 87 -3.72 5.94 -26.48
C ASN A 87 -4.56 5.13 -27.48
N LYS A 88 -5.44 5.81 -28.23
CA LYS A 88 -5.96 5.29 -29.50
C LYS A 88 -4.77 5.10 -30.44
N ARG A 89 -4.04 4.00 -30.32
CA ARG A 89 -3.08 3.60 -31.34
C ARG A 89 -3.86 3.00 -32.50
N GLN A 90 -4.01 3.86 -33.50
CA GLN A 90 -4.19 3.52 -34.90
C GLN A 90 -3.28 2.33 -35.27
N HIS A 91 -3.91 1.27 -35.76
CA HIS A 91 -3.23 0.11 -36.35
C HIS A 91 -2.54 0.58 -37.64
N ASP A 92 -1.27 0.95 -37.57
CA ASP A 92 -0.40 1.02 -38.74
C ASP A 92 0.69 -0.05 -38.62
N HIS A 93 0.56 -1.08 -39.44
CA HIS A 93 1.58 -2.08 -39.70
C HIS A 93 2.73 -1.42 -40.47
N SER A 94 3.83 -1.10 -39.79
CA SER A 94 5.13 -0.97 -40.44
C SER A 94 6.24 -1.46 -39.50
N GLY A 95 7.17 -2.24 -40.07
CA GLY A 95 8.05 -3.17 -39.37
C GLY A 95 8.98 -2.51 -38.34
N SER A 96 8.99 -3.09 -37.14
CA SER A 96 10.01 -2.80 -36.12
C SER A 96 11.23 -3.68 -36.35
N GLU A 97 12.38 -3.05 -36.55
CA GLU A 97 13.68 -3.66 -36.25
C GLU A 97 13.70 -4.03 -34.76
N GLY A 98 14.14 -5.26 -34.47
CA GLY A 98 13.99 -5.90 -33.17
C GLY A 98 14.71 -5.15 -32.05
N THR A 99 13.94 -4.70 -31.06
CA THR A 99 14.46 -4.36 -29.74
C THR A 99 14.99 -5.61 -29.04
N PRO A 100 16.11 -5.51 -28.30
CA PRO A 100 16.67 -6.64 -27.57
C PRO A 100 15.66 -7.11 -26.53
N MET A 101 15.40 -8.43 -26.53
CA MET A 101 14.53 -9.08 -25.57
C MET A 101 15.00 -8.77 -24.14
N ALA A 102 14.04 -8.50 -23.24
CA ALA A 102 14.32 -8.41 -21.81
C ALA A 102 15.03 -9.70 -21.35
N PRO A 103 16.00 -9.61 -20.43
CA PRO A 103 16.73 -10.77 -19.97
C PRO A 103 15.75 -11.76 -19.34
N GLU A 104 15.88 -13.04 -19.72
CA GLU A 104 15.13 -14.16 -19.18
C GLU A 104 15.06 -14.07 -17.65
N GLY A 105 13.89 -14.37 -17.09
CA GLY A 105 13.52 -14.10 -15.69
C GLY A 105 14.65 -14.32 -14.69
N ILE A 106 14.79 -13.37 -13.76
CA ILE A 106 15.78 -13.41 -12.68
C ILE A 106 15.68 -14.76 -11.97
N SER A 107 16.57 -15.69 -12.33
CA SER A 107 16.67 -16.98 -11.66
C SER A 107 17.31 -16.72 -10.31
N VAL A 108 16.48 -16.69 -9.27
CA VAL A 108 16.98 -16.59 -7.90
C VAL A 108 17.79 -17.86 -7.64
N PRO A 109 19.11 -17.78 -7.33
CA PRO A 109 19.94 -18.97 -7.19
C PRO A 109 19.35 -19.92 -6.14
N PRO A 110 19.40 -21.25 -6.36
CA PRO A 110 19.02 -22.21 -5.33
C PRO A 110 19.77 -21.92 -4.02
N GLY A 111 19.03 -21.66 -2.94
CA GLY A 111 19.60 -21.30 -1.64
C GLY A 111 19.77 -19.80 -1.37
N PHE A 112 19.38 -18.92 -2.30
CA PHE A 112 19.22 -17.50 -2.02
C PHE A 112 18.02 -17.30 -1.10
N GLN A 113 18.29 -17.20 0.20
CA GLN A 113 17.29 -16.76 1.16
C GLN A 113 17.27 -15.24 1.10
N MET A 114 16.21 -14.69 0.52
CA MET A 114 15.96 -13.25 0.62
C MET A 114 16.05 -12.85 2.10
N PRO A 115 16.76 -11.77 2.43
CA PRO A 115 16.80 -11.27 3.79
C PRO A 115 15.35 -11.05 4.22
N ALA A 116 15.04 -11.43 5.45
CA ALA A 116 13.73 -11.14 5.97
C ALA A 116 13.63 -9.61 6.11
N ILE A 117 12.51 -9.03 5.65
CA ILE A 117 12.33 -7.58 5.51
C ILE A 117 11.18 -7.13 6.40
N SER A 118 11.33 -6.05 7.14
CA SER A 118 10.23 -5.44 7.89
C SER A 118 9.93 -4.03 7.38
N VAL A 119 8.71 -3.78 6.93
CA VAL A 119 8.30 -2.47 6.40
C VAL A 119 8.04 -1.51 7.55
N LEU A 120 8.75 -0.37 7.54
CA LEU A 120 8.59 0.75 8.48
C LEU A 120 7.64 1.81 7.93
N VAL A 121 7.72 2.08 6.62
CA VAL A 121 6.81 2.98 5.91
C VAL A 121 6.39 2.32 4.61
N GLY A 122 5.10 2.37 4.31
CA GLY A 122 4.52 2.00 3.03
C GLY A 122 3.33 2.90 2.76
N THR A 123 3.51 3.94 1.97
CA THR A 123 2.49 4.94 1.68
C THR A 123 2.59 5.37 0.23
N GLY A 124 1.50 5.91 -0.33
CA GLY A 124 1.52 6.59 -1.63
C GLY A 124 1.21 8.07 -1.46
N GLU A 125 0.39 8.60 -2.36
CA GLU A 125 -0.10 9.97 -2.31
C GLU A 125 -1.05 10.23 -1.12
N ASP A 126 -1.56 9.19 -0.44
CA ASP A 126 -2.34 9.39 0.77
C ASP A 126 -1.48 9.89 1.95
N ALA A 127 -0.15 9.68 1.88
CA ALA A 127 0.84 10.04 2.91
C ALA A 127 0.43 9.63 4.35
N SER A 128 -0.44 8.63 4.53
CA SER A 128 -0.97 8.30 5.85
C SER A 128 0.14 7.77 6.75
N PRO A 129 0.22 8.24 8.00
CA PRO A 129 1.22 7.75 8.94
C PRO A 129 0.95 6.30 9.33
N GLN A 130 2.02 5.52 9.41
CA GLN A 130 2.02 4.15 9.90
C GLN A 130 2.07 4.16 11.43
N VAL A 131 1.05 3.60 12.07
CA VAL A 131 0.92 3.54 13.53
C VAL A 131 1.28 2.14 14.02
N PHE A 132 2.29 2.06 14.89
CA PHE A 132 2.81 0.82 15.46
C PHE A 132 2.43 0.63 16.93
N ALA A 133 2.00 1.70 17.59
CA ALA A 133 1.51 1.69 18.96
C ALA A 133 -0.02 1.66 19.00
N SER A 134 -0.59 0.69 19.71
CA SER A 134 -2.02 0.66 20.01
C SER A 134 -2.43 1.86 20.87
N LYS A 135 -3.62 2.41 20.62
CA LYS A 135 -4.23 3.41 21.51
C LYS A 135 -4.78 2.81 22.81
N ASP A 136 -5.03 1.49 22.86
CA ASP A 136 -5.34 0.79 24.11
C ASP A 136 -4.05 0.63 24.93
N PRO A 137 -3.91 1.28 26.12
CA PRO A 137 -2.71 1.21 26.95
C PRO A 137 -2.42 -0.20 27.49
N LYS A 138 -3.37 -1.14 27.41
CA LYS A 138 -3.16 -2.55 27.78
C LYS A 138 -2.40 -3.31 26.70
N VAL A 139 -2.37 -2.80 25.46
CA VAL A 139 -1.67 -3.40 24.33
C VAL A 139 -0.41 -2.56 24.06
N LYS A 140 0.69 -2.93 24.71
CA LYS A 140 1.99 -2.29 24.46
C LYS A 140 2.56 -2.84 23.17
N SER A 141 2.70 -2.02 22.12
CA SER A 141 3.19 -2.45 20.82
C SER A 141 4.05 -1.37 20.16
N GLY A 142 4.96 -1.77 19.28
CA GLY A 142 5.79 -0.83 18.53
C GLY A 142 6.69 -1.53 17.52
N PHE A 143 7.18 -0.78 16.54
CA PHE A 143 8.19 -1.26 15.59
C PHE A 143 9.55 -1.15 16.24
N TYR A 144 10.20 -2.28 16.51
CA TYR A 144 11.52 -2.24 17.10
C TYR A 144 12.56 -1.83 16.04
N ILE A 145 13.56 -1.02 16.41
CA ILE A 145 14.75 -0.74 15.60
C ILE A 145 15.95 -1.02 16.50
N GLY A 146 16.80 -1.95 16.08
CA GLY A 146 18.04 -2.36 16.70
C GLY A 146 19.22 -1.51 16.24
N SER A 147 20.30 -1.51 17.01
CA SER A 147 21.50 -0.68 16.73
C SER A 147 22.23 -1.06 15.43
N ASN A 148 21.97 -2.26 14.90
CA ASN A 148 22.63 -2.83 13.73
C ASN A 148 21.66 -3.02 12.55
N ASP A 149 20.42 -2.54 12.69
CA ASP A 149 19.46 -2.60 11.61
C ASP A 149 19.92 -1.70 10.46
N THR A 150 19.58 -2.11 9.25
CA THR A 150 19.90 -1.36 8.04
C THR A 150 18.62 -1.12 7.28
N PHE A 151 18.48 0.08 6.74
CA PHE A 151 17.29 0.49 6.04
C PHE A 151 17.57 0.67 4.56
N THR A 152 16.59 0.30 3.74
CA THR A 152 16.52 0.68 2.33
C THR A 152 15.23 1.44 2.09
N ALA A 153 15.26 2.40 1.18
CA ALA A 153 14.09 3.16 0.76
C ALA A 153 13.89 3.03 -0.74
N MET A 154 12.64 2.87 -1.16
CA MET A 154 12.19 2.97 -2.53
C MET A 154 11.22 4.15 -2.62
N VAL A 155 11.44 5.03 -3.61
CA VAL A 155 10.59 6.19 -3.85
C VAL A 155 10.22 6.19 -5.32
N GLU A 156 8.92 6.16 -5.59
CA GLU A 156 8.34 6.29 -6.92
C GLU A 156 7.66 7.66 -7.01
N ALA A 157 8.30 8.59 -7.71
CA ALA A 157 7.79 9.94 -7.91
C ALA A 157 7.67 10.24 -9.42
N VAL A 158 6.60 10.93 -9.80
CA VAL A 158 6.33 11.37 -11.17
C VAL A 158 6.30 12.89 -11.20
N ASN A 159 7.14 13.50 -12.02
CA ASN A 159 7.09 14.94 -12.28
C ASN A 159 6.20 15.19 -13.50
N TYR A 160 5.04 15.83 -13.28
CA TYR A 160 4.12 16.23 -14.35
C TYR A 160 4.50 17.55 -15.02
N ASN A 161 5.45 18.30 -14.44
CA ASN A 161 5.92 19.55 -15.02
C ASN A 161 7.08 19.32 -15.99
N PRO A 162 7.21 20.16 -17.04
CA PRO A 162 8.30 20.06 -18.01
C PRO A 162 9.64 20.60 -17.48
N TYR A 163 9.69 21.04 -16.23
CA TYR A 163 10.87 21.63 -15.60
C TYR A 163 11.39 20.73 -14.49
N GLU A 164 12.72 20.75 -14.30
CA GLU A 164 13.38 20.05 -13.20
C GLU A 164 12.87 20.56 -11.84
N LYS A 165 12.80 19.63 -10.89
CA LYS A 165 12.39 19.90 -9.52
C LYS A 165 13.31 19.16 -8.56
N ASP A 166 13.79 19.87 -7.57
CA ASP A 166 14.44 19.25 -6.43
C ASP A 166 13.37 18.71 -5.48
N ILE A 167 13.48 17.42 -5.18
CA ILE A 167 12.59 16.72 -4.25
C ILE A 167 13.41 16.04 -3.18
N TYR A 168 12.88 16.01 -1.96
CA TYR A 168 13.53 15.43 -0.79
C TYR A 168 12.63 14.35 -0.20
N LEU A 169 13.22 13.20 0.14
CA LEU A 169 12.54 12.24 0.99
C LEU A 169 12.62 12.75 2.44
N SER A 170 11.48 13.09 3.03
CA SER A 170 11.37 13.41 4.45
C SER A 170 10.75 12.23 5.20
N MET A 171 11.25 11.94 6.39
CA MET A 171 10.68 10.92 7.28
C MET A 171 10.55 11.49 8.69
N ASP A 172 9.34 11.44 9.22
CA ASP A 172 9.02 11.79 10.59
C ASP A 172 8.62 10.54 11.35
N TYR A 173 9.18 10.36 12.55
CA TYR A 173 8.83 9.21 13.38
C TYR A 173 8.89 9.55 14.87
N GLU A 174 7.92 9.01 15.60
CA GLU A 174 7.85 9.06 17.05
C GLU A 174 8.47 7.79 17.62
N TYR A 175 9.34 7.91 18.62
CA TYR A 175 10.01 6.74 19.20
C TYR A 175 10.29 6.86 20.69
N ILE A 176 10.35 5.70 21.35
CA ILE A 176 10.85 5.53 22.70
C ILE A 176 12.32 5.08 22.63
N PRO A 177 13.27 5.83 23.23
CA PRO A 177 14.67 5.45 23.25
C PRO A 177 14.94 4.27 24.21
N GLY A 178 16.02 3.55 23.96
CA GLY A 178 16.49 2.48 24.85
C GLY A 178 16.04 1.07 24.45
N PRO A 179 16.37 0.06 25.28
CA PRO A 179 16.05 -1.34 25.01
C PRO A 179 14.54 -1.59 25.07
N ARG A 180 14.09 -2.64 24.37
CA ARG A 180 12.70 -3.10 24.45
C ARG A 180 12.40 -3.59 25.87
N GLU A 181 11.41 -2.98 26.52
CA GLU A 181 10.92 -3.45 27.81
C GLU A 181 10.17 -4.79 27.66
N PRO A 182 10.17 -5.65 28.70
CA PRO A 182 9.35 -6.86 28.74
C PRO A 182 7.86 -6.57 28.53
N GLY A 183 7.18 -7.43 27.76
CA GLY A 183 5.73 -7.36 27.54
C GLY A 183 5.26 -6.49 26.38
N TRP A 184 6.15 -5.72 25.75
CA TRP A 184 5.83 -5.06 24.48
C TRP A 184 5.75 -6.08 23.35
N LEU A 185 4.74 -5.96 22.48
CA LEU A 185 4.59 -6.72 21.24
C LEU A 185 5.45 -6.08 20.13
N ASN A 186 5.99 -6.92 19.24
CA ASN A 186 6.65 -6.43 18.03
C ASN A 186 5.57 -6.17 16.98
N SER A 187 5.57 -4.96 16.42
CA SER A 187 4.65 -4.57 15.36
C SER A 187 5.37 -4.57 14.00
N GLY A 188 4.63 -4.88 12.95
CA GLY A 188 5.07 -4.73 11.57
C GLY A 188 3.85 -4.45 10.69
N ILE A 189 4.11 -4.08 9.43
CA ILE A 189 3.07 -3.85 8.44
C ILE A 189 2.89 -5.14 7.64
N GLY A 190 1.64 -5.55 7.48
CA GLY A 190 1.22 -6.56 6.50
C GLY A 190 0.04 -6.01 5.71
N SER A 191 -0.11 -6.47 4.46
CA SER A 191 -1.23 -6.06 3.61
C SER A 191 -2.24 -7.20 3.49
N ILE A 192 -3.51 -6.80 3.53
CA ILE A 192 -4.67 -7.65 3.27
C ILE A 192 -5.38 -7.07 2.05
N SER A 193 -5.45 -7.85 0.97
CA SER A 193 -6.14 -7.43 -0.24
C SER A 193 -7.58 -7.91 -0.25
N ILE A 194 -8.44 -7.15 -0.92
CA ILE A 194 -9.83 -7.54 -1.12
C ILE A 194 -9.88 -8.83 -1.97
N ASP A 195 -9.08 -8.91 -3.04
CA ASP A 195 -8.95 -10.09 -3.86
C ASP A 195 -7.79 -11.01 -3.39
N GLY A 196 -7.78 -11.42 -2.11
CA GLY A 196 -6.72 -12.27 -1.53
C GLY A 196 -6.43 -13.60 -2.25
N CYS A 197 -7.07 -13.90 -3.38
CA CYS A 197 -7.02 -15.17 -4.09
C CYS A 197 -6.86 -15.10 -5.61
N GLU A 198 -7.36 -14.06 -6.30
CA GLU A 198 -7.33 -14.02 -7.76
C GLU A 198 -6.11 -13.26 -8.31
N GLY A 199 -5.22 -12.78 -7.42
CA GLY A 199 -3.89 -12.28 -7.79
C GLY A 199 -3.92 -11.04 -8.68
N GLY A 200 -5.07 -10.38 -8.79
CA GLY A 200 -5.32 -9.28 -9.70
C GLY A 200 -5.91 -8.08 -8.97
N LEU A 201 -5.19 -6.97 -9.01
CA LEU A 201 -5.63 -5.68 -8.47
C LEU A 201 -6.51 -4.89 -9.48
N GLY A 202 -7.06 -5.57 -10.49
CA GLY A 202 -7.77 -4.96 -11.62
C GLY A 202 -9.24 -4.66 -11.33
N PHE A 203 -9.54 -3.87 -10.30
CA PHE A 203 -10.91 -3.43 -10.04
C PHE A 203 -11.33 -2.40 -11.09
N HIS A 204 -12.48 -2.63 -11.71
CA HIS A 204 -13.05 -1.73 -12.71
C HIS A 204 -14.43 -1.29 -12.21
N PRO A 205 -14.50 -0.31 -11.28
CA PRO A 205 -15.78 0.21 -10.85
C PRO A 205 -16.53 0.83 -12.06
N PRO A 206 -17.86 0.67 -12.12
CA PRO A 206 -18.66 1.20 -13.22
C PRO A 206 -18.65 2.74 -13.19
N ALA A 207 -18.69 3.36 -14.37
CA ALA A 207 -18.64 4.81 -14.48
C ALA A 207 -19.96 5.50 -14.07
N ASP A 208 -21.06 4.76 -14.00
CA ASP A 208 -22.42 5.28 -13.87
C ASP A 208 -23.10 4.97 -12.53
N GLY A 209 -22.36 4.44 -11.54
CA GLY A 209 -22.91 4.24 -10.22
C GLY A 209 -21.98 3.58 -9.21
N PRO A 210 -22.48 3.36 -7.98
CA PRO A 210 -21.71 2.72 -6.94
C PRO A 210 -21.57 1.21 -7.14
N ILE A 211 -20.44 0.66 -6.70
CA ILE A 211 -20.19 -0.78 -6.59
C ILE A 211 -19.49 -1.09 -5.27
N THR A 212 -19.86 -2.21 -4.64
CA THR A 212 -19.14 -2.75 -3.48
C THR A 212 -18.38 -4.00 -3.89
N PHE A 213 -17.07 -3.97 -3.69
CA PHE A 213 -16.23 -5.15 -3.73
C PHE A 213 -16.22 -5.80 -2.35
N THR A 214 -16.15 -7.12 -2.30
CA THR A 214 -16.10 -7.90 -1.05
C THR A 214 -14.96 -8.89 -1.12
N SER A 215 -14.22 -9.02 -0.03
CA SER A 215 -13.07 -9.92 -0.01
C SER A 215 -13.41 -11.39 0.11
N ASN A 216 -12.40 -12.22 -0.15
CA ASN A 216 -12.35 -13.57 0.41
C ASN A 216 -12.25 -13.52 1.94
N GLU A 217 -12.47 -14.66 2.59
CA GLU A 217 -12.23 -14.82 4.02
C GLU A 217 -10.72 -14.84 4.31
N TRP A 218 -10.30 -14.12 5.34
CA TRP A 218 -8.96 -14.14 5.88
C TRP A 218 -9.00 -14.80 7.26
N ILE A 219 -8.42 -15.99 7.39
CA ILE A 219 -8.44 -16.75 8.63
C ILE A 219 -7.22 -16.41 9.47
N ALA A 220 -7.44 -16.04 10.73
CA ALA A 220 -6.37 -15.86 11.70
C ALA A 220 -5.69 -17.20 12.00
N GLY A 221 -4.42 -17.33 11.62
CA GLY A 221 -3.56 -18.49 11.93
C GLY A 221 -2.94 -18.39 13.32
N ALA A 222 -2.82 -17.19 13.89
CA ALA A 222 -2.20 -16.95 15.18
C ALA A 222 -2.99 -15.95 16.03
N ASN A 223 -2.81 -16.03 17.34
CA ASN A 223 -3.32 -15.02 18.27
C ASN A 223 -2.49 -13.75 18.15
N GLY A 224 -3.14 -12.59 18.19
CA GLY A 224 -2.44 -11.31 18.10
C GLY A 224 -3.38 -10.11 18.13
N TYR A 225 -2.91 -9.00 17.58
CA TYR A 225 -3.64 -7.76 17.44
C TYR A 225 -3.41 -7.18 16.05
N LEU A 226 -4.48 -6.64 15.46
CA LEU A 226 -4.41 -5.71 14.35
C LEU A 226 -4.57 -4.32 14.95
N ILE A 227 -3.47 -3.57 15.01
CA ILE A 227 -3.36 -2.34 15.81
C ILE A 227 -3.80 -1.08 15.05
N ASN A 228 -3.78 -1.13 13.73
CA ASN A 228 -4.18 -0.05 12.86
C ASN A 228 -4.57 -0.64 11.49
N PHE A 229 -5.64 -0.14 10.90
CA PHE A 229 -5.96 -0.40 9.49
C PHE A 229 -5.75 0.90 8.72
N THR A 230 -4.78 0.89 7.81
CA THR A 230 -4.54 1.98 6.86
C THR A 230 -5.00 1.50 5.49
N PRO A 231 -6.14 1.98 4.99
CA PRO A 231 -6.57 1.66 3.63
C PRO A 231 -5.54 2.17 2.62
N HIS A 232 -5.46 1.48 1.49
CA HIS A 232 -4.68 1.92 0.34
C HIS A 232 -5.50 1.59 -0.91
N LEU A 233 -6.37 2.51 -1.27
CA LEU A 233 -7.32 2.39 -2.38
C LEU A 233 -7.00 3.46 -3.42
N HIS A 234 -7.39 3.21 -4.67
CA HIS A 234 -7.28 4.22 -5.73
C HIS A 234 -8.47 5.19 -5.65
N ASP A 235 -8.36 6.31 -6.37
CA ASP A 235 -9.46 7.27 -6.52
C ASP A 235 -10.76 6.59 -6.98
N GLY A 236 -11.90 7.20 -6.68
CA GLY A 236 -13.21 6.58 -6.84
C GLY A 236 -13.66 5.73 -5.65
N ALA A 237 -12.74 5.34 -4.76
CA ALA A 237 -13.09 4.69 -3.50
C ALA A 237 -13.81 5.67 -2.55
N ILE A 238 -14.84 5.19 -1.86
CA ILE A 238 -15.59 5.95 -0.87
C ILE A 238 -15.16 5.54 0.54
N ASN A 239 -15.13 4.24 0.80
CA ASN A 239 -14.72 3.71 2.09
C ASN A 239 -14.26 2.24 2.00
N ILE A 240 -13.71 1.78 3.11
CA ILE A 240 -13.49 0.37 3.40
C ILE A 240 -14.08 0.03 4.77
N GLU A 241 -14.66 -1.15 4.86
CA GLU A 241 -15.11 -1.73 6.11
C GLU A 241 -14.42 -3.06 6.34
N VAL A 242 -13.97 -3.30 7.57
CA VAL A 242 -13.37 -4.57 7.98
C VAL A 242 -14.22 -5.18 9.07
N PHE A 243 -14.51 -6.47 8.93
CA PHE A 243 -15.32 -7.25 9.84
C PHE A 243 -14.48 -8.36 10.44
N ARG A 244 -14.68 -8.63 11.73
CA ARG A 244 -14.18 -9.83 12.43
C ARG A 244 -15.37 -10.67 12.87
N ASN A 245 -15.47 -11.90 12.37
CA ASN A 245 -16.58 -12.81 12.63
C ASN A 245 -17.95 -12.14 12.38
N GLY A 246 -18.06 -11.38 11.28
CA GLY A 246 -19.26 -10.63 10.90
C GLY A 246 -19.54 -9.35 11.70
N THR A 247 -18.73 -9.02 12.69
CA THR A 247 -18.85 -7.76 13.45
C THR A 247 -17.94 -6.70 12.84
N LEU A 248 -18.49 -5.52 12.51
CA LEU A 248 -17.71 -4.38 12.04
C LEU A 248 -16.67 -3.98 13.11
N VAL A 249 -15.39 -3.96 12.72
CA VAL A 249 -14.27 -3.59 13.61
C VAL A 249 -13.50 -2.38 13.13
N CYS A 250 -13.65 -2.00 11.87
CA CYS A 250 -13.08 -0.79 11.30
C CYS A 250 -13.98 -0.30 10.17
N HIS A 251 -14.27 0.99 10.17
CA HIS A 251 -14.88 1.72 9.07
C HIS A 251 -13.98 2.92 8.80
N SER A 252 -13.52 3.04 7.56
CA SER A 252 -12.57 4.07 7.16
C SER A 252 -13.03 4.70 5.85
N ASP A 253 -13.33 5.99 5.91
CA ASP A 253 -13.75 6.81 4.78
C ASP A 253 -12.53 7.39 4.08
N ALA A 254 -12.57 7.42 2.74
CA ALA A 254 -11.61 8.15 1.94
C ALA A 254 -11.81 9.65 2.13
N ILE A 255 -10.70 10.36 2.34
CA ILE A 255 -10.66 11.82 2.41
C ILE A 255 -10.13 12.30 1.06
N TYR A 256 -10.91 13.14 0.39
CA TYR A 256 -10.54 13.77 -0.88
C TYR A 256 -10.23 15.24 -0.67
N GLY A 257 -9.21 15.75 -1.35
CA GLY A 257 -8.82 17.15 -1.20
C GLY A 257 -8.30 17.49 0.21
N GLY A 258 -8.18 18.78 0.52
CA GLY A 258 -7.75 19.25 1.83
C GLY A 258 -7.59 20.77 1.90
N ASP A 259 -7.69 21.33 3.11
CA ASP A 259 -7.57 22.78 3.39
C ASP A 259 -6.19 23.34 3.02
N GLU A 260 -5.18 22.48 2.91
CA GLU A 260 -3.85 22.79 2.40
C GLU A 260 -3.76 22.45 0.90
N GLY A 261 -4.39 23.26 0.05
CA GLY A 261 -3.97 23.52 -1.35
C GLY A 261 -4.00 22.43 -2.43
N ASP A 262 -3.86 21.13 -2.15
CA ASP A 262 -2.89 20.40 -3.00
C ASP A 262 -3.21 18.97 -3.49
N SER A 263 -4.45 18.49 -3.38
CA SER A 263 -4.86 17.20 -4.01
C SER A 263 -5.76 17.39 -5.23
N ALA A 264 -5.86 18.62 -5.73
CA ALA A 264 -6.70 18.99 -6.85
C ALA A 264 -5.87 19.18 -8.12
N LEU A 265 -5.79 18.15 -8.98
CA LEU A 265 -5.23 18.30 -10.32
C LEU A 265 -6.21 19.07 -11.19
N SER A 266 -5.84 20.29 -11.59
CA SER A 266 -6.58 21.01 -12.64
C SER A 266 -6.15 20.51 -14.00
N VAL A 267 -6.94 19.63 -14.61
CA VAL A 267 -6.72 19.14 -15.99
C VAL A 267 -7.64 19.91 -16.93
N GLY A 268 -7.17 21.05 -17.42
CA GLY A 268 -7.99 21.95 -18.25
C GLY A 268 -8.96 22.77 -17.40
N THR A 269 -10.26 22.64 -17.63
CA THR A 269 -11.32 23.31 -16.84
C THR A 269 -11.86 22.47 -15.70
N ASP A 270 -11.47 21.19 -15.65
CA ASP A 270 -11.96 20.25 -14.66
C ASP A 270 -11.00 20.21 -13.48
N THR A 271 -11.55 20.33 -12.27
CA THR A 271 -10.83 20.05 -11.03
C THR A 271 -11.02 18.58 -10.69
N TRP A 272 -9.91 17.88 -10.48
CA TRP A 272 -9.87 16.49 -10.07
C TRP A 272 -9.31 16.38 -8.65
N GLU A 273 -10.13 15.97 -7.69
CA GLU A 273 -9.64 15.67 -6.34
C GLU A 273 -9.16 14.22 -6.27
N THR A 274 -7.95 14.02 -5.76
CA THR A 274 -7.43 12.69 -5.42
C THR A 274 -7.64 12.40 -3.94
N ILE A 275 -7.53 11.13 -3.57
CA ILE A 275 -7.48 10.73 -2.15
C ILE A 275 -6.23 11.36 -1.51
N SER A 276 -6.44 12.06 -0.40
CA SER A 276 -5.41 12.72 0.40
C SER A 276 -5.17 12.03 1.75
N GLY A 277 -6.02 11.07 2.11
CA GLY A 277 -5.93 10.29 3.34
C GLY A 277 -7.18 9.47 3.60
N TYR A 278 -7.27 8.92 4.82
CA TYR A 278 -8.42 8.14 5.27
C TYR A 278 -8.73 8.43 6.74
N THR A 279 -9.98 8.21 7.16
CA THR A 279 -10.30 8.24 8.60
C THR A 279 -9.64 7.04 9.29
N GLU A 280 -8.92 7.31 10.39
CA GLU A 280 -8.07 6.28 11.02
C GLU A 280 -8.88 5.23 11.81
N CYS A 281 -8.53 3.95 11.65
CA CYS A 281 -9.05 2.84 12.46
C CYS A 281 -8.05 2.46 13.56
N LEU A 282 -8.14 3.13 14.70
CA LEU A 282 -7.09 3.14 15.73
C LEU A 282 -7.33 2.17 16.89
N GLU A 283 -8.51 1.53 16.92
CA GLU A 283 -8.81 0.54 17.93
C GLU A 283 -8.12 -0.79 17.60
N ALA A 284 -7.29 -1.27 18.52
CA ALA A 284 -6.62 -2.53 18.34
C ALA A 284 -7.62 -3.69 18.37
N VAL A 285 -7.72 -4.41 17.25
CA VAL A 285 -8.58 -5.58 17.11
C VAL A 285 -7.79 -6.80 17.55
N LYS A 286 -8.13 -7.34 18.72
CA LYS A 286 -7.63 -8.65 19.14
C LYS A 286 -8.11 -9.73 18.16
N VAL A 287 -7.22 -10.58 17.70
CA VAL A 287 -7.56 -11.75 16.88
C VAL A 287 -7.08 -13.02 17.58
N SER A 288 -7.86 -14.08 17.45
CA SER A 288 -7.53 -15.42 17.94
C SER A 288 -7.47 -16.39 16.76
N THR A 289 -6.69 -17.46 16.89
CA THR A 289 -6.65 -18.52 15.87
C THR A 289 -8.07 -19.00 15.54
N GLY A 290 -8.41 -18.98 14.25
CA GLY A 290 -9.72 -19.36 13.73
C GLY A 290 -10.71 -18.21 13.55
N ASP A 291 -10.41 -16.99 14.05
CA ASP A 291 -11.20 -15.81 13.70
C ASP A 291 -11.16 -15.58 12.18
N ILE A 292 -12.28 -15.12 11.63
CA ILE A 292 -12.44 -14.80 10.22
C ILE A 292 -12.52 -13.29 10.06
N LEU A 293 -11.67 -12.74 9.20
CA LEU A 293 -11.76 -11.37 8.73
C LEU A 293 -12.35 -11.33 7.33
N THR A 294 -13.21 -10.36 7.09
CA THR A 294 -13.67 -9.98 5.75
C THR A 294 -13.60 -8.48 5.61
N MET A 295 -13.59 -7.99 4.37
CA MET A 295 -13.64 -6.56 4.10
C MET A 295 -14.55 -6.27 2.91
N THR A 296 -15.11 -5.07 2.91
CA THR A 296 -15.84 -4.50 1.78
C THR A 296 -15.22 -3.17 1.40
N SER A 297 -15.24 -2.82 0.13
CA SER A 297 -14.83 -1.49 -0.32
C SER A 297 -15.85 -0.95 -1.31
N LEU A 298 -16.41 0.22 -1.00
CA LEU A 298 -17.36 0.93 -1.84
C LEU A 298 -16.60 1.86 -2.78
N TYR A 299 -16.92 1.80 -4.07
CA TYR A 299 -16.48 2.75 -5.09
C TYR A 299 -17.70 3.44 -5.70
N ASP A 300 -17.56 4.70 -6.11
CA ASP A 300 -18.61 5.45 -6.80
C ASP A 300 -17.98 6.52 -7.72
N LEU A 301 -17.85 6.19 -9.01
CA LEU A 301 -17.21 7.08 -9.99
C LEU A 301 -18.05 8.30 -10.37
N THR A 302 -19.31 8.35 -9.93
CA THR A 302 -20.16 9.53 -10.10
C THR A 302 -19.83 10.62 -9.09
N LYS A 303 -19.14 10.26 -7.99
CA LYS A 303 -18.69 11.18 -6.93
C LYS A 303 -17.22 11.55 -7.09
N HIS A 304 -16.35 10.56 -7.31
CA HIS A 304 -14.90 10.77 -7.44
C HIS A 304 -14.40 10.02 -8.67
N LYS A 305 -13.67 10.69 -9.55
CA LYS A 305 -13.20 10.10 -10.82
C LYS A 305 -11.95 9.21 -10.57
N LEU A 306 -11.59 8.36 -11.54
CA LEU A 306 -10.49 7.38 -11.50
C LEU A 306 -9.32 7.67 -12.45
#